data_AF-A0A0F4TZM2-F1
#
_entry.id   AF-A0A0F4TZM2-F1
#
_cell.length_a   1.000
_cell.length_b   1.000
_cell.length_c   1.000
_cell.angle_alpha   90.00
_cell.angle_beta   90.00
_cell.angle_gamma   90.00
#
_symmetry.space_group_name_H-M   'P 1'
#
loop_
_entity.id
_entity.type
_entity.pdbx_description
1 polymer ?
#
loop_
_entity_poly.entity_id
_entity_poly.type
_entity_poly.pdbx_seq_one_letter_code
_entity_poly.pdbx_strand_id
1 'polypeptide(L)'
;MRSPAILFLLCALLGGCSTVPSINVLGAYFPDWLFCIVGAIVATGVVHAALRAAGLLRQLQGLTLPLAYSSLTVSLALIGWLTFFQ
;
A
#
# COMPACT_ATOMS: atom_id res chain seq x y z
N MET A 1 2.19 -25.25 -23.85
CA MET A 1 3.06 -25.35 -22.67
C MET A 1 2.67 -24.24 -21.70
N ARG A 2 1.83 -24.52 -20.69
CA ARG A 2 1.51 -23.53 -19.65
C ARG A 2 2.71 -23.47 -18.71
N SER A 3 3.46 -22.38 -18.73
CA SER A 3 4.68 -22.27 -17.95
C SER A 3 4.31 -22.24 -16.46
N PRO A 4 4.79 -23.17 -15.61
CA PRO A 4 4.43 -23.21 -14.19
C PRO A 4 4.81 -21.92 -13.46
N ALA A 5 5.84 -21.22 -13.94
CA ALA A 5 6.24 -19.90 -13.45
C ALA A 5 5.14 -18.83 -13.62
N ILE A 6 4.38 -18.87 -14.72
CA ILE A 6 3.27 -17.93 -14.95
C ILE A 6 2.15 -18.21 -13.97
N LEU A 7 1.87 -19.48 -13.69
CA LEU A 7 0.84 -19.89 -12.73
C LEU A 7 1.21 -19.46 -11.31
N PHE A 8 2.48 -19.65 -10.93
CA PHE A 8 2.99 -19.25 -9.61
C PHE A 8 2.95 -17.73 -9.42
N LEU A 9 3.34 -16.98 -10.46
CA LEU A 9 3.25 -15.52 -10.48
C LEU A 9 1.79 -15.06 -10.35
N LEU A 10 0.87 -15.62 -11.13
CA LEU A 10 -0.56 -15.31 -11.05
C LEU A 10 -1.13 -15.58 -9.64
N CYS A 11 -0.80 -16.72 -9.03
CA CYS A 11 -1.23 -17.02 -7.66
C CYS A 11 -0.66 -16.03 -6.64
N ALA A 12 0.60 -15.62 -6.79
CA ALA A 12 1.19 -14.61 -5.91
C ALA A 12 0.50 -13.23 -6.06
N LEU A 13 0.14 -12.82 -7.28
CA LEU A 13 -0.60 -11.58 -7.51
C LEU A 13 -2.04 -11.61 -6.95
N LEU A 14 -2.65 -12.79 -6.83
CA LEU A 14 -4.01 -12.98 -6.29
C LEU A 14 -4.05 -13.32 -4.80
N GLY A 15 -2.92 -13.32 -4.08
CA GLY A 15 -2.84 -13.77 -2.68
C GLY A 15 -3.83 -13.08 -1.74
N GLY A 16 -4.14 -11.80 -1.99
CA GLY A 16 -5.09 -11.01 -1.19
C GLY A 16 -6.57 -11.43 -1.32
N CYS A 17 -6.92 -12.37 -2.19
CA CYS A 17 -8.29 -12.85 -2.36
C CYS A 17 -8.65 -14.04 -1.45
N SER A 18 -7.69 -14.57 -0.68
CA SER A 18 -7.87 -15.80 0.10
C SER A 18 -8.58 -15.58 1.43
N THR A 19 -8.32 -14.44 2.07
CA THR A 19 -8.90 -14.09 3.37
C THR A 19 -9.25 -12.60 3.39
N VAL A 20 -10.31 -12.27 4.13
CA VAL A 20 -10.65 -10.89 4.50
C VAL A 20 -10.46 -10.79 6.01
N PRO A 21 -9.22 -10.56 6.47
CA PRO A 21 -8.96 -10.43 7.88
C PRO A 21 -9.65 -9.15 8.39
N SER A 22 -10.05 -9.18 9.66
CA SER A 22 -10.64 -8.03 10.34
C SER A 22 -10.25 -8.04 11.81
N ILE A 23 -10.11 -6.84 12.37
CA ILE A 23 -9.73 -6.62 13.76
C ILE A 23 -10.94 -6.09 14.52
N ASN A 24 -11.26 -6.71 15.65
CA ASN A 24 -12.28 -6.21 16.55
C ASN A 24 -11.73 -5.05 17.40
N VAL A 25 -12.35 -3.87 17.29
CA VAL A 25 -12.07 -2.70 18.11
C VAL A 25 -13.37 -2.26 18.77
N LEU A 26 -13.44 -2.38 20.09
CA LEU A 26 -14.59 -1.97 20.90
C LEU A 26 -15.92 -2.61 20.44
N GLY A 27 -15.89 -3.83 19.92
CA GLY A 27 -17.07 -4.55 19.42
C GLY A 27 -17.40 -4.29 17.95
N ALA A 28 -16.69 -3.38 17.27
CA ALA A 28 -16.80 -3.17 15.83
C ALA A 28 -15.64 -3.84 15.07
N TYR A 29 -15.93 -4.43 13.91
CA TYR A 29 -14.93 -5.08 13.07
C TYR A 29 -14.44 -4.12 11.99
N PHE A 30 -13.15 -3.81 12.00
CA PHE A 30 -12.49 -2.98 11.00
C PHE A 30 -11.57 -3.83 10.14
N PRO A 31 -11.42 -3.52 8.85
CA PRO A 31 -10.39 -4.16 8.05
C PRO A 31 -8.99 -3.78 8.56
N ASP A 32 -8.10 -4.76 8.66
CA ASP A 32 -6.67 -4.58 9.05
C ASP A 32 -5.91 -3.63 8.12
N TRP A 33 -6.20 -3.66 6.81
CA TRP A 33 -5.59 -2.71 5.85
C TRP A 33 -5.86 -1.24 6.22
N LEU A 34 -6.93 -0.95 6.97
CA LEU A 34 -7.23 0.38 7.48
C LEU A 34 -6.17 0.83 8.49
N PHE A 35 -5.66 -0.07 9.33
CA PHE A 35 -4.54 0.26 10.22
C PHE A 35 -3.23 0.42 9.43
N CYS A 36 -3.02 -0.42 8.41
CA CYS A 36 -1.87 -0.27 7.51
C CYS A 36 -1.86 1.07 6.78
N ILE A 37 -3.04 1.61 6.40
CA ILE A 37 -3.13 2.90 5.70
C ILE A 37 -2.64 4.06 6.58
N VAL A 38 -2.87 4.00 7.89
CA VAL A 38 -2.39 5.03 8.83
C VAL A 38 -0.86 5.06 8.83
N GLY A 39 -0.22 3.90 8.94
CA GLY A 39 1.22 3.78 8.83
C GLY A 39 1.75 4.23 7.46
N ALA A 40 1.06 3.86 6.39
CA ALA A 40 1.40 4.25 5.03
C ALA A 40 1.33 5.77 4.80
N ILE A 41 0.34 6.47 5.38
CA ILE A 41 0.25 7.93 5.32
C ILE A 41 1.48 8.57 5.98
N VAL A 42 1.88 8.07 7.16
CA VAL A 42 3.07 8.55 7.87
C VAL A 42 4.32 8.31 7.01
N ALA A 43 4.48 7.11 6.46
CA ALA A 43 5.60 6.76 5.58
C ALA A 43 5.64 7.64 4.31
N THR A 44 4.50 7.87 3.65
CA THR A 44 4.39 8.80 2.52
C THR A 44 4.79 10.22 2.92
N GLY A 45 4.41 10.68 4.12
CA GLY A 45 4.84 11.96 4.67
C GLY A 45 6.36 12.05 4.85
N VAL A 46 7.00 10.98 5.34
CA VAL A 46 8.47 10.89 5.44
C VAL A 46 9.12 10.94 4.06
N VAL A 47 8.58 10.19 3.09
CA VAL A 47 9.06 10.22 1.70
C VAL A 47 8.93 11.63 1.11
N HIS A 48 7.80 12.29 1.32
CA HIS A 48 7.59 13.68 0.89
C HIS A 48 8.63 14.63 1.52
N ALA A 49 8.87 14.53 2.83
CA ALA A 49 9.85 15.34 3.52
C ALA A 49 11.27 15.10 2.98
N ALA A 50 11.65 13.84 2.71
CA ALA A 50 12.93 13.49 2.12
C ALA A 50 13.10 14.04 0.70
N LEU A 51 12.07 13.88 -0.15
CA LEU A 51 12.08 14.42 -1.52
C LEU A 51 12.16 15.96 -1.53
N ARG A 52 11.49 16.62 -0.56
CA ARG A 52 11.56 18.07 -0.40
C ARG A 52 12.97 18.50 0.02
N ALA A 53 13.56 17.83 0.99
CA ALA A 53 14.93 18.11 1.45
C ALA A 53 15.97 17.91 0.33
N ALA A 54 15.76 16.93 -0.54
CA ALA A 54 16.62 16.67 -1.70
C ALA A 54 16.38 17.64 -2.88
N GLY A 55 15.38 18.53 -2.80
CA GLY A 55 15.05 19.48 -3.87
C GLY A 55 14.38 18.86 -5.10
N LEU A 56 13.96 17.58 -5.03
CA LEU A 56 13.39 16.81 -6.14
C LEU A 56 11.92 17.16 -6.43
N LEU A 57 11.27 17.95 -5.57
CA LEU A 57 9.87 18.35 -5.76
C LEU A 57 9.65 19.36 -6.88
N ARG A 58 10.70 19.93 -7.47
CA ARG A 58 10.59 20.97 -8.52
C ARG A 58 9.83 20.49 -9.77
N GLN A 59 9.85 19.19 -10.05
CA GLN A 59 9.32 18.62 -11.28
C GLN A 59 7.89 18.06 -11.13
N LEU A 60 7.42 17.85 -9.89
CA LEU A 60 6.05 17.40 -9.63
C LEU A 60 5.17 18.62 -9.34
N GLN A 61 4.47 19.10 -10.36
CA GLN A 61 3.51 20.21 -10.25
C GLN A 61 2.09 19.75 -10.65
N GLY A 62 1.08 20.38 -10.06
CA GLY A 62 -0.34 20.18 -10.40
C GLY A 62 -0.95 18.88 -9.86
N LEU A 63 -1.92 18.33 -10.60
CA LEU A 63 -2.75 17.18 -10.20
C LEU A 63 -1.96 15.87 -10.08
N THR A 64 -0.76 15.81 -10.64
CA THR A 64 0.13 14.63 -10.60
C THR A 64 0.65 14.34 -9.19
N LEU A 65 0.84 15.37 -8.36
CA LEU A 65 1.37 15.25 -7.00
C LEU A 65 0.41 14.49 -6.06
N PRO A 66 -0.87 14.88 -5.90
CA PRO A 66 -1.79 14.15 -5.02
C PRO A 66 -2.06 12.74 -5.53
N LEU A 67 -2.10 12.52 -6.85
CA LEU A 67 -2.28 11.18 -7.42
C LEU A 67 -1.09 10.27 -7.11
N ALA A 68 0.15 10.78 -7.24
CA ALA A 68 1.36 10.04 -6.92
C ALA A 68 1.42 9.66 -5.44
N TYR A 69 1.09 10.58 -4.53
CA TYR A 69 1.08 10.29 -3.10
C TYR A 69 -0.06 9.37 -2.66
N SER A 70 -1.24 9.49 -3.27
CA SER A 70 -2.34 8.54 -3.04
C SER A 70 -1.95 7.14 -3.50
N SER A 71 -1.37 7.01 -4.70
CA SER A 71 -0.88 5.73 -5.23
C SER A 71 0.21 5.11 -4.35
N LEU A 72 1.17 5.93 -3.91
CA LEU A 72 2.23 5.50 -2.99
C LEU A 72 1.64 5.01 -1.66
N THR A 73 0.71 5.77 -1.09
CA THR A 73 0.06 5.44 0.19
C THR A 73 -0.71 4.14 0.08
N VAL A 74 -1.53 3.96 -0.96
CA VAL A 74 -2.27 2.71 -1.18
C VAL A 74 -1.32 1.54 -1.39
N SER A 75 -0.24 1.72 -2.16
CA SER A 75 0.76 0.68 -2.39
C SER A 75 1.44 0.25 -1.09
N LEU A 76 1.89 1.20 -0.27
CA LEU A 76 2.51 0.92 1.03
C LEU A 76 1.54 0.23 2.00
N ALA A 77 0.28 0.67 2.01
CA ALA A 77 -0.75 0.07 2.84
C ALA A 77 -1.01 -1.39 2.44
N LEU A 78 -1.17 -1.66 1.13
CA LEU A 78 -1.41 -2.99 0.60
C LEU A 78 -0.21 -3.91 0.78
N ILE A 79 1.02 -3.41 0.57
CA ILE A 79 2.25 -4.16 0.83
C ILE A 79 2.31 -4.55 2.31
N GLY A 80 2.14 -3.58 3.22
CA GLY A 80 2.15 -3.85 4.65
C GLY A 80 1.08 -4.86 5.04
N TRP A 81 -0.13 -4.70 4.52
CA TRP A 81 -1.24 -5.62 4.75
C TRP A 81 -0.92 -7.04 4.29
N LEU A 82 -0.49 -7.22 3.03
CA LEU A 82 -0.12 -8.52 2.47
C LEU A 82 1.06 -9.18 3.20
N THR A 83 1.97 -8.40 3.80
CA THR A 83 3.14 -8.95 4.52
C THR A 83 2.84 -9.35 5.96
N PHE A 84 1.87 -8.72 6.62
CA PHE A 84 1.62 -8.92 8.06
C PHE A 84 0.32 -9.64 8.38
N PHE A 85 -0.67 -9.62 7.48
CA PHE A 85 -2.04 -10.10 7.77
C PHE A 85 -2.55 -11.16 6.79
N GLN A 86 -1.86 -11.42 5.68
CA GLN A 86 -2.14 -12.49 4.73
C GLN A 86 -1.11 -13.61 4.89
#